data_AF-A0A841LFW5-F1
#
_entry.id   AF-A0A841LFW5-F1
#
_cell.length_a   1.000
_cell.length_b   1.000
_cell.length_c   1.000
_cell.angle_alpha   90.00
_cell.angle_beta   90.00
_cell.angle_gamma   90.00
#
_symmetry.space_group_name_H-M   'P 1'
#
loop_
_entity.id
_entity.type
_entity.pdbx_description
1 polymer ?
#
loop_
_entity_poly.entity_id
_entity_poly.type
_entity_poly.pdbx_seq_one_letter_code
_entity_poly.pdbx_strand_id
1 'polypeptide(L)'
;MSSFDHKAALTAIPHKPGVYQYWDADGKLMYIGKAKDLRNRVGSYFNSDRNQFNGKTRVLVSKIRKITFTIVDTEIDAWLLENSLIKKHQPKFNINLKDDKTYPWIIVKNENYPRIYWTRKVIKDGSTYFGPYGSIGMMHTILDLIKETYPLRTCSLPLTEKNIAEGKFKVCLEYQIGNCKGPCQNYQTETDYDKNIGEIKEILNGKIGNVIREVKGIIKSASENLNFELAHQYARRLEVLEKYQSKSTVVNSAITNVDVVSIASDERYAFVNYLKVMNGTIIQTQTIEVKKQLDESDDEILTLAMLEFRTKFSSTSKEIIVPFEPSLEDESLKFTVPKLGEKKKLLELSQKNVLFFKKEKLNQYEKLNPDLRTDRILTTMQKDLRLTQLPKHIECFDNSNFQGKYPVSAIVVFKDAKPSKKDYRHFNVKTVEGPNDFATMEEAVFRRYKRMLDENQTLPQLIIIDGGKGQLSSAVKSLKLLGIENKVTVIGIAKRLEELFYPGDSYPLYLDKKSETLKVIQQLRDEAHRFGITFHRKKRDQGTLKTELEQIEGIGKTTADKLLTHFKSVKKIKEATEKELAEVLNKKQIIMLQAYFSQE
;
A
#
# COMPACT_ATOMS: atom_id res chain seq x y z
N MET A 1 20.94 22.90 17.78
CA MET A 1 19.60 22.63 17.20
C MET A 1 19.67 21.31 16.47
N SER A 2 18.93 20.28 16.89
CA SER A 2 19.00 18.96 16.26
C SER A 2 18.65 19.08 14.77
N SER A 3 19.45 18.47 13.92
CA SER A 3 19.16 18.38 12.49
C SER A 3 17.87 17.59 12.30
N PHE A 4 16.94 18.12 11.50
CA PHE A 4 15.74 17.38 11.09
C PHE A 4 16.15 16.06 10.41
N ASP A 5 15.70 14.93 10.97
CA ASP A 5 15.96 13.61 10.39
C ASP A 5 15.05 13.36 9.17
N HIS A 6 15.50 13.89 8.03
CA HIS A 6 14.84 13.72 6.76
C HIS A 6 14.79 12.25 6.30
N LYS A 7 15.73 11.39 6.73
CA LYS A 7 15.73 9.97 6.33
C LYS A 7 14.55 9.24 6.95
N ALA A 8 14.31 9.45 8.25
CA ALA A 8 13.12 8.91 8.91
C ALA A 8 11.83 9.41 8.23
N ALA A 9 11.73 10.72 7.98
CA ALA A 9 10.56 11.30 7.30
C ALA A 9 10.33 10.72 5.90
N LEU A 10 11.38 10.49 5.11
CA LEU A 10 11.28 9.88 3.78
C LEU A 10 10.79 8.44 3.81
N THR A 11 11.10 7.68 4.86
CA THR A 11 10.62 6.30 4.97
C THR A 11 9.10 6.22 5.13
N ALA A 12 8.49 7.26 5.70
CA ALA A 12 7.06 7.37 5.95
C ALA A 12 6.25 7.75 4.69
N ILE A 13 6.88 8.41 3.71
CA ILE A 13 6.22 8.90 2.50
C ILE A 13 6.01 7.75 1.49
N PRO A 14 4.80 7.59 0.90
CA PRO A 14 4.52 6.53 -0.07
C PRO A 14 5.02 6.81 -1.48
N HIS A 15 5.20 5.74 -2.26
CA HIS A 15 5.33 5.78 -3.72
C HIS A 15 3.95 5.92 -4.40
N LYS A 16 3.27 7.04 -4.16
CA LYS A 16 1.98 7.37 -4.78
C LYS A 16 1.95 8.82 -5.29
N PRO A 17 1.05 9.14 -6.24
CA PRO A 17 0.79 10.53 -6.62
C PRO A 17 0.20 11.33 -5.46
N GLY A 18 0.55 12.60 -5.37
CA GLY A 18 0.07 13.47 -4.30
C GLY A 18 0.70 14.84 -4.24
N VAL A 19 0.26 15.58 -3.24
CA VAL A 19 0.80 16.90 -2.88
C VAL A 19 1.56 16.78 -1.57
N TYR A 20 2.75 17.37 -1.49
CA TYR A 20 3.54 17.48 -0.26
C TYR A 20 3.65 18.94 0.16
N GLN A 21 3.82 19.14 1.47
CA GLN A 21 3.88 20.44 2.11
C GLN A 21 5.05 20.47 3.09
N TYR A 22 5.80 21.57 3.11
CA TYR A 22 6.90 21.80 4.02
C TYR A 22 6.56 22.89 5.03
N TRP A 23 6.83 22.60 6.30
CA TRP A 23 6.53 23.46 7.43
C TRP A 23 7.81 23.78 8.20
N ASP A 24 7.91 24.99 8.74
CA ASP A 24 9.03 25.41 9.60
C ASP A 24 8.81 25.04 11.07
N ALA A 25 9.72 25.49 11.94
CA ALA A 25 9.68 25.24 13.39
C ALA A 25 8.45 25.88 14.07
N ASP A 26 7.98 27.00 13.52
CA ASP A 26 6.85 27.77 14.05
C ASP A 26 5.50 27.24 13.52
N GLY A 27 5.51 26.15 12.74
CA GLY A 27 4.31 25.57 12.15
C GLY A 27 3.75 26.38 10.99
N LYS A 28 4.55 27.23 10.34
CA LYS A 28 4.15 28.01 9.17
C LYS A 28 4.42 27.23 7.87
N LEU A 29 3.42 27.22 7.00
CA LEU A 29 3.51 26.57 5.68
C LEU A 29 4.46 27.36 4.78
N MET A 30 5.58 26.73 4.41
CA MET A 30 6.63 27.36 3.62
C MET A 30 6.55 27.06 2.13
N TYR A 31 6.18 25.82 1.78
CA TYR A 31 6.18 25.33 0.40
C TYR A 31 5.13 24.23 0.19
N ILE A 32 4.53 24.21 -0.99
CA ILE A 32 3.62 23.16 -1.47
C ILE A 32 4.11 22.70 -2.84
N GLY A 33 4.15 21.39 -3.08
CA GLY A 33 4.53 20.85 -4.38
C GLY A 33 3.76 19.58 -4.76
N LYS A 34 3.62 19.32 -6.06
CA LYS A 34 3.04 18.08 -6.62
C LYS A 34 4.08 17.02 -6.94
N ALA A 35 3.67 15.76 -6.92
CA ALA A 35 4.49 14.63 -7.33
C ALA A 35 3.68 13.51 -8.00
N LYS A 36 4.23 12.89 -9.05
CA LYS A 36 3.81 11.56 -9.54
C LYS A 36 4.12 10.47 -8.51
N ASP A 37 5.26 10.61 -7.84
CA ASP A 37 5.74 9.76 -6.77
C ASP A 37 6.24 10.67 -5.64
N LEU A 38 5.47 10.74 -4.56
CA LEU A 38 5.76 11.60 -3.40
C LEU A 38 7.15 11.31 -2.81
N ARG A 39 7.50 10.04 -2.61
CA ARG A 39 8.75 9.66 -1.94
C ARG A 39 9.97 10.05 -2.76
N ASN A 40 9.97 9.70 -4.05
CA ASN A 40 11.07 10.03 -4.96
C ASN A 40 11.22 11.55 -5.11
N ARG A 41 10.08 12.26 -5.22
CA ARG A 41 10.09 13.72 -5.37
C ARG A 41 10.62 14.41 -4.11
N VAL A 42 10.13 14.07 -2.93
CA VAL A 42 10.59 14.67 -1.67
C VAL A 42 12.04 14.29 -1.40
N GLY A 43 12.45 13.05 -1.67
CA GLY A 43 13.83 12.59 -1.53
C GLY A 43 14.83 13.40 -2.37
N SER A 44 14.41 13.83 -3.56
CA SER A 44 15.27 14.63 -4.44
C SER A 44 15.69 15.98 -3.85
N TYR A 45 14.92 16.55 -2.90
CA TYR A 45 15.27 17.79 -2.19
C TYR A 45 16.35 17.61 -1.13
N PHE A 46 16.65 16.39 -0.70
CA PHE A 46 17.66 16.13 0.33
C PHE A 46 18.95 15.54 -0.24
N ASN A 47 19.05 15.38 -1.56
CA ASN A 47 20.25 14.85 -2.19
C ASN A 47 21.30 15.96 -2.38
N SER A 48 22.47 15.78 -1.76
CA SER A 48 23.53 16.78 -1.59
C SER A 48 24.04 17.34 -2.92
N ASP A 49 24.21 16.47 -3.94
CA ASP A 49 24.82 16.84 -5.22
C ASP A 49 23.93 17.75 -6.08
N ARG A 50 22.60 17.67 -5.93
CA ARG A 50 21.64 18.49 -6.68
C ARG A 50 21.38 19.86 -6.05
N ASN A 51 21.54 19.97 -4.73
CA ASN A 51 21.25 21.20 -3.99
C ASN A 51 22.38 22.23 -4.04
N GLN A 52 23.59 21.85 -4.47
CA GLN A 52 24.70 22.79 -4.61
C GLN A 52 24.42 23.91 -5.63
N PHE A 53 23.57 23.65 -6.62
CA PHE A 53 23.33 24.58 -7.74
C PHE A 53 22.18 25.58 -7.51
N ASN A 54 21.39 25.49 -6.44
CA ASN A 54 20.24 26.39 -6.21
C ASN A 54 20.14 26.90 -4.76
N GLY A 55 20.57 28.15 -4.53
CA GLY A 55 20.57 28.79 -3.21
C GLY A 55 19.20 28.87 -2.55
N LYS A 56 18.11 29.03 -3.31
CA LYS A 56 16.74 29.06 -2.76
C LYS A 56 16.35 27.70 -2.18
N THR A 57 16.65 26.62 -2.89
CA THR A 57 16.36 25.25 -2.43
C THR A 57 17.14 24.93 -1.16
N ARG A 58 18.41 25.34 -1.07
CA ARG A 58 19.23 25.16 0.14
C ARG A 58 18.62 25.84 1.38
N VAL A 59 18.14 27.08 1.22
CA VAL A 59 17.49 27.83 2.31
C VAL A 59 16.13 27.23 2.68
N LEU A 60 15.37 26.74 1.71
CA LEU A 60 14.12 26.03 1.99
C LEU A 60 14.40 24.79 2.84
N VAL A 61 15.31 23.93 2.36
CA VAL A 61 15.63 22.63 2.98
C VAL A 61 16.17 22.80 4.41
N SER A 62 17.00 23.82 4.67
CA SER A 62 17.53 24.07 6.02
C SER A 62 16.46 24.44 7.06
N LYS A 63 15.35 25.01 6.61
CA LYS A 63 14.22 25.43 7.47
C LYS A 63 13.15 24.37 7.66
N ILE A 64 13.17 23.26 6.91
CA ILE A 64 12.16 22.21 7.02
C ILE A 64 12.25 21.58 8.42
N ARG A 65 11.11 21.50 9.11
CA ARG A 65 10.95 20.79 10.38
C ARG A 65 9.84 19.76 10.36
N LYS A 66 8.86 19.91 9.46
CA LYS A 66 7.78 18.95 9.28
C LYS A 66 7.40 18.84 7.81
N ILE A 67 7.14 17.62 7.37
CA ILE A 67 6.66 17.30 6.03
C ILE A 67 5.28 16.65 6.19
N THR A 68 4.28 17.18 5.49
CA THR A 68 2.95 16.55 5.37
C THR A 68 2.66 16.28 3.91
N PHE A 69 1.76 15.35 3.62
CA PHE A 69 1.36 15.04 2.26
C PHE A 69 -0.10 14.61 2.20
N THR A 70 -0.68 14.67 1.00
CA THR A 70 -2.02 14.18 0.70
C THR A 70 -1.92 13.31 -0.55
N ILE A 71 -2.39 12.07 -0.42
CA ILE A 71 -2.40 11.08 -1.49
C ILE A 71 -3.64 11.30 -2.34
N VAL A 72 -3.46 11.21 -3.65
CA VAL A 72 -4.54 11.26 -4.64
C VAL A 72 -4.45 10.05 -5.58
N ASP A 73 -5.37 9.94 -6.54
CA ASP A 73 -5.40 8.82 -7.48
C ASP A 73 -4.54 9.07 -8.72
N THR A 74 -4.48 10.32 -9.19
CA THR A 74 -3.81 10.66 -10.45
C THR A 74 -2.83 11.82 -10.33
N GLU A 75 -1.91 11.95 -11.29
CA GLU A 75 -1.04 13.14 -11.37
C GLU A 75 -1.85 14.43 -11.59
N ILE A 76 -2.94 14.33 -12.34
CA ILE A 76 -3.84 15.46 -12.64
C ILE A 76 -4.45 15.96 -11.33
N ASP A 77 -4.95 15.04 -10.50
CA ASP A 77 -5.47 15.37 -9.16
C ASP A 77 -4.40 16.01 -8.27
N ALA A 78 -3.16 15.54 -8.34
CA ALA A 78 -2.07 16.10 -7.55
C ALA A 78 -1.77 17.54 -7.99
N TRP A 79 -1.84 17.80 -9.29
CA TRP A 79 -1.68 19.14 -9.84
C TRP A 79 -2.83 20.09 -9.45
N LEU A 80 -4.08 19.61 -9.53
CA LEU A 80 -5.25 20.41 -9.16
C LEU A 80 -5.24 20.76 -7.66
N LEU A 81 -4.95 19.77 -6.82
CA LEU A 81 -4.86 19.96 -5.37
C LEU A 81 -3.71 20.92 -5.01
N GLU A 82 -2.53 20.76 -5.62
CA GLU A 82 -1.38 21.64 -5.37
C GLU A 82 -1.75 23.10 -5.62
N ASN A 83 -2.37 23.38 -6.76
CA ASN A 83 -2.68 24.76 -7.12
C ASN A 83 -3.74 25.37 -6.23
N SER A 84 -4.78 24.60 -5.90
CA SER A 84 -5.80 25.03 -4.95
C SER A 84 -5.16 25.45 -3.62
N LEU A 85 -4.27 24.61 -3.10
CA LEU A 85 -3.55 24.85 -1.85
C LEU A 85 -2.59 26.04 -1.96
N ILE A 86 -1.84 26.18 -3.07
CA ILE A 86 -0.96 27.34 -3.29
C ILE A 86 -1.78 28.63 -3.33
N LYS A 87 -2.90 28.66 -4.07
CA LYS A 87 -3.76 29.83 -4.16
C LYS A 87 -4.32 30.23 -2.80
N LYS A 88 -4.74 29.25 -2.00
CA LYS A 88 -5.31 29.48 -0.68
C LYS A 88 -4.28 29.97 0.34
N HIS A 89 -3.08 29.38 0.35
CA HIS A 89 -2.10 29.61 1.41
C HIS A 89 -0.96 30.57 1.06
N GLN A 90 -0.72 30.83 -0.23
CA GLN A 90 0.36 31.68 -0.74
C GLN A 90 1.71 31.49 -0.02
N PRO A 91 2.29 30.28 0.00
CA PRO A 91 3.49 29.99 0.79
C PRO A 91 4.72 30.74 0.27
N LYS A 92 5.56 31.23 1.20
CA LYS A 92 6.71 32.11 0.90
C LYS A 92 7.70 31.55 -0.14
N PHE A 93 7.96 30.24 -0.12
CA PHE A 93 8.97 29.64 -1.01
C PHE A 93 8.37 29.09 -2.30
N ASN A 94 7.05 28.97 -2.42
CA ASN A 94 6.45 28.81 -3.74
C ASN A 94 6.86 30.03 -4.56
N ILE A 95 7.40 29.80 -5.75
CA ILE A 95 7.62 30.90 -6.68
C ILE A 95 6.24 31.53 -6.83
N ASN A 96 6.08 32.79 -6.40
CA ASN A 96 4.95 33.61 -6.85
C ASN A 96 4.93 33.39 -8.34
N LEU A 97 3.92 32.66 -8.84
CA LEU A 97 3.81 32.33 -10.24
C LEU A 97 3.76 33.68 -10.97
N LYS A 98 4.94 34.21 -11.33
CA LYS A 98 5.10 35.45 -12.10
C LYS A 98 4.54 35.25 -13.51
N ASP A 99 4.25 34.01 -13.87
CA ASP A 99 3.29 33.70 -14.90
C ASP A 99 1.87 33.76 -14.34
N ASP A 100 1.14 34.80 -14.73
CA ASP A 100 -0.33 34.92 -14.79
C ASP A 100 -0.98 33.82 -15.66
N LYS A 101 -0.48 32.59 -15.64
CA LYS A 101 -1.13 31.42 -16.23
C LYS A 101 -2.20 30.91 -15.26
N THR A 102 -3.09 31.83 -14.90
CA THR A 102 -4.44 31.51 -14.43
C THR A 102 -5.04 30.42 -15.30
N TYR A 103 -5.76 29.49 -14.69
CA TYR A 103 -6.26 28.33 -15.41
C TYR A 103 -7.28 28.69 -16.46
N PRO A 104 -7.30 27.96 -17.58
CA PRO A 104 -8.39 28.08 -18.52
C PRO A 104 -9.72 27.69 -17.87
N TRP A 105 -10.69 28.57 -18.01
CA TRP A 105 -12.10 28.38 -17.74
C TRP A 105 -12.85 28.47 -19.05
N ILE A 106 -13.93 27.72 -19.19
CA ILE A 106 -14.92 27.98 -20.22
C ILE A 106 -15.96 28.93 -19.61
N ILE A 107 -16.18 30.08 -20.23
CA ILE A 107 -17.16 31.07 -19.81
C ILE A 107 -18.38 30.98 -20.71
N VAL A 108 -19.57 30.95 -20.10
CA VAL A 108 -20.83 31.29 -20.76
C VAL A 108 -21.17 32.71 -20.31
N LYS A 109 -21.01 33.66 -21.23
CA LYS A 109 -21.15 35.09 -20.95
C LYS A 109 -22.61 35.43 -20.60
N ASN A 110 -22.82 36.27 -19.59
CA ASN A 110 -24.14 36.79 -19.27
C ASN A 110 -24.52 37.93 -20.23
N GLU A 111 -25.08 37.59 -21.40
CA GLU A 111 -25.54 38.51 -22.45
C GLU A 111 -26.63 37.83 -23.30
N ASN A 112 -27.48 38.60 -24.02
CA ASN A 112 -28.43 38.03 -24.99
C ASN A 112 -27.69 37.22 -26.05
N TYR A 113 -28.23 36.05 -26.40
CA TYR A 113 -27.55 35.02 -27.20
C TYR A 113 -26.11 34.76 -26.69
N PRO A 114 -25.96 34.13 -25.51
CA PRO A 114 -24.69 33.97 -24.82
C PRO A 114 -23.54 33.45 -25.69
N ARG A 115 -22.38 34.09 -25.61
CA ARG A 115 -21.13 33.57 -26.16
C ARG A 115 -20.47 32.56 -25.22
N ILE A 116 -19.84 31.57 -25.82
CA ILE A 116 -19.02 30.57 -25.14
C ILE A 116 -17.59 30.65 -25.65
N TYR A 117 -16.65 30.89 -24.75
CA TYR A 117 -15.23 30.96 -25.07
C TYR A 117 -14.41 30.59 -23.84
N TRP A 118 -13.09 30.51 -24.00
CA TRP A 118 -12.21 30.28 -22.86
C TRP A 118 -11.59 31.57 -22.34
N THR A 119 -11.37 31.63 -21.04
CA THR A 119 -10.68 32.75 -20.38
C THR A 119 -9.84 32.23 -19.23
N ARG A 120 -8.79 32.98 -18.89
CA ARG A 120 -8.00 32.75 -17.67
C ARG A 120 -8.51 33.60 -16.50
N LYS A 121 -9.20 34.70 -16.81
CA LYS A 121 -9.70 35.65 -15.81
C LYS A 121 -11.15 35.34 -15.50
N VAL A 122 -11.42 35.04 -14.22
CA VAL A 122 -12.78 34.95 -13.67
C VAL A 122 -13.17 36.34 -13.17
N ILE A 123 -14.25 36.88 -13.71
CA ILE A 123 -14.79 38.20 -13.39
C ILE A 123 -16.16 37.99 -12.76
N LYS A 124 -16.50 38.71 -11.69
CA LYS A 124 -17.82 38.66 -11.07
C LYS A 124 -18.81 39.56 -11.81
N ASP A 125 -19.17 39.17 -13.02
CA ASP A 125 -20.06 39.93 -13.92
C ASP A 125 -21.40 39.21 -14.20
N GLY A 126 -21.71 38.17 -13.42
CA GLY A 126 -22.89 37.33 -13.61
C GLY A 126 -22.71 36.21 -14.65
N SER A 127 -21.57 36.15 -15.35
CA SER A 127 -21.27 35.04 -16.27
C SER A 127 -21.06 33.73 -15.53
N THR A 128 -21.36 32.62 -16.19
CA THR A 128 -21.12 31.28 -15.63
C THR A 128 -19.76 30.79 -16.07
N TYR A 129 -18.94 30.32 -15.13
CA TYR A 129 -17.58 29.82 -15.39
C TYR A 129 -17.50 28.32 -15.08
N PHE A 130 -17.01 27.55 -16.04
CA PHE A 130 -16.81 26.10 -15.97
C PHE A 130 -15.32 25.80 -15.97
N GLY A 131 -14.86 24.99 -15.01
CA GLY A 131 -13.43 24.71 -14.80
C GLY A 131 -13.05 24.75 -13.31
N PRO A 132 -11.74 24.87 -12.98
CA PRO A 132 -10.60 25.08 -13.88
C PRO A 132 -10.18 23.80 -14.65
N TYR A 133 -9.82 23.92 -15.93
CA TYR A 133 -9.35 22.79 -16.72
C TYR A 133 -7.85 22.54 -16.53
N GLY A 134 -7.48 21.29 -16.19
CA GLY A 134 -6.08 20.88 -15.96
C GLY A 134 -5.22 20.75 -17.22
N SER A 135 -5.85 20.71 -18.40
CA SER A 135 -5.19 20.65 -19.69
C SER A 135 -5.83 21.65 -20.66
N ILE A 136 -5.03 22.53 -21.25
CA ILE A 136 -5.46 23.47 -22.30
C ILE A 136 -5.98 22.70 -23.52
N GLY A 137 -5.30 21.61 -23.89
CA GLY A 137 -5.72 20.78 -25.03
C GLY A 137 -7.10 20.17 -24.83
N MET A 138 -7.38 19.68 -23.61
CA MET A 138 -8.69 19.11 -23.26
C MET A 138 -9.81 20.16 -23.28
N MET A 139 -9.54 21.36 -22.75
CA MET A 139 -10.48 22.47 -22.82
C MET A 139 -10.81 22.82 -24.28
N HIS A 140 -9.80 22.89 -25.15
CA HIS A 140 -10.03 23.11 -26.58
C HIS A 140 -10.84 21.98 -27.20
N THR A 141 -10.56 20.71 -26.89
CA THR A 141 -11.36 19.58 -27.39
C THR A 141 -12.83 19.70 -27.01
N ILE A 142 -13.15 20.13 -25.79
CA ILE A 142 -14.53 20.35 -25.33
C ILE A 142 -15.17 21.52 -26.08
N LEU A 143 -14.46 22.64 -26.22
CA LEU A 143 -14.97 23.80 -26.97
C LEU A 143 -15.19 23.48 -28.45
N ASP A 144 -14.29 22.74 -29.08
CA ASP A 144 -14.39 22.37 -30.48
C ASP A 144 -15.58 21.42 -30.71
N LEU A 145 -15.79 20.48 -29.80
CA LEU A 145 -16.98 19.61 -29.82
C LEU A 145 -18.28 20.41 -29.70
N ILE A 146 -18.34 21.36 -28.75
CA ILE A 146 -19.52 22.23 -28.59
C ILE A 146 -19.79 23.02 -29.88
N LYS A 147 -18.75 23.57 -30.51
CA LYS A 147 -18.88 24.36 -31.75
C LYS A 147 -19.36 23.55 -32.94
N GLU A 148 -19.01 22.27 -33.03
CA GLU A 148 -19.44 21.40 -34.12
C GLU A 148 -20.85 20.86 -33.92
N THR A 149 -21.27 20.61 -32.68
CA THR A 149 -22.61 20.10 -32.37
C THR A 149 -23.65 21.21 -32.35
N TYR A 150 -23.29 22.40 -31.89
CA TYR A 150 -24.21 23.51 -31.70
C TYR A 150 -23.79 24.75 -32.52
N PRO A 151 -24.64 25.26 -33.43
CA PRO A 151 -24.35 26.45 -34.22
C PRO A 151 -24.46 27.72 -33.36
N LEU A 152 -23.38 28.05 -32.65
CA LEU A 152 -23.28 29.16 -31.72
C LEU A 152 -22.69 30.41 -32.36
N ARG A 153 -23.09 31.59 -31.85
CA ARG A 153 -22.45 32.83 -32.28
C ARG A 153 -21.06 32.96 -31.66
N THR A 154 -20.10 33.41 -32.46
CA THR A 154 -18.76 33.83 -32.01
C THR A 154 -18.59 35.36 -32.02
N CYS A 155 -19.50 36.07 -32.69
CA CYS A 155 -19.43 37.51 -32.87
C CYS A 155 -19.69 38.29 -31.58
N SER A 156 -18.94 39.39 -31.38
CA SER A 156 -19.06 40.29 -30.23
C SER A 156 -20.14 41.37 -30.40
N LEU A 157 -21.11 41.17 -31.29
CA LEU A 157 -22.16 42.13 -31.59
C LEU A 157 -23.17 42.21 -30.43
N PRO A 158 -23.64 43.41 -30.04
CA PRO A 158 -24.67 43.56 -29.02
C PRO A 158 -26.06 43.22 -29.60
N LEU A 159 -26.44 41.95 -29.54
CA LEU A 159 -27.71 41.41 -30.05
C LEU A 159 -28.89 41.65 -29.10
N THR A 160 -29.09 42.91 -28.69
CA THR A 160 -30.30 43.34 -27.98
C THR A 160 -31.49 43.37 -28.95
N GLU A 161 -32.71 43.14 -28.46
CA GLU A 161 -33.94 43.21 -29.27
C GLU A 161 -34.03 44.48 -30.12
N LYS A 162 -33.71 45.65 -29.53
CA LYS A 162 -33.69 46.95 -30.23
C LYS A 162 -32.78 46.96 -31.46
N ASN A 163 -31.52 46.57 -31.30
CA ASN A 163 -30.54 46.57 -32.40
C ASN A 163 -30.91 45.58 -33.52
N ILE A 164 -31.55 44.46 -33.18
CA ILE A 164 -32.01 43.47 -34.16
C ILE A 164 -33.21 44.03 -34.93
N ALA A 165 -34.18 44.64 -34.22
CA ALA A 165 -35.36 45.26 -34.83
C ALA A 165 -35.00 46.44 -35.76
N GLU A 166 -33.97 47.21 -35.42
CA GLU A 166 -33.42 48.29 -36.25
C GLU A 166 -32.63 47.78 -37.47
N GLY A 167 -32.43 46.47 -37.63
CA GLY A 167 -31.71 45.90 -38.77
C GLY A 167 -30.23 46.29 -38.85
N LYS A 168 -29.62 46.62 -37.70
CA LYS A 168 -28.29 47.25 -37.61
C LYS A 168 -27.15 46.35 -38.09
N PHE A 169 -27.36 45.03 -38.12
CA PHE A 169 -26.33 44.03 -38.42
C PHE A 169 -26.71 43.15 -39.60
N LYS A 170 -25.68 42.63 -40.28
CA LYS A 170 -25.82 41.66 -41.36
C LYS A 170 -25.25 40.31 -40.95
N VAL A 171 -25.75 39.24 -41.55
CA VAL A 171 -25.18 37.89 -41.37
C VAL A 171 -23.73 37.84 -41.86
N CYS A 172 -22.89 37.15 -41.10
CA CYS A 172 -21.47 37.00 -41.39
C CYS A 172 -21.17 35.65 -42.06
N LEU A 173 -19.90 35.42 -42.39
CA LEU A 173 -19.43 34.17 -42.99
C LEU A 173 -19.81 32.94 -42.15
N GLU A 174 -19.74 33.02 -40.81
CA GLU A 174 -20.11 31.90 -39.92
C GLU A 174 -21.55 31.43 -40.14
N TYR A 175 -22.47 32.33 -40.48
CA TYR A 175 -23.83 31.96 -40.86
C TYR A 175 -23.87 31.27 -42.22
N GLN A 176 -23.16 31.83 -43.21
CA GLN A 176 -23.13 31.30 -44.57
C GLN A 176 -22.55 29.87 -44.65
N ILE A 177 -21.61 29.54 -43.76
CA ILE A 177 -21.01 28.20 -43.66
C ILE A 177 -21.73 27.29 -42.65
N GLY A 178 -22.80 27.74 -42.00
CA GLY A 178 -23.65 26.94 -41.12
C GLY A 178 -23.22 26.84 -39.64
N ASN A 179 -22.16 27.53 -39.22
CA ASN A 179 -21.67 27.52 -37.83
C ASN A 179 -22.51 28.38 -36.87
N CYS A 180 -23.45 29.17 -37.38
CA CYS A 180 -24.33 30.05 -36.61
C CYS A 180 -25.67 30.16 -37.34
N LYS A 181 -26.81 30.18 -36.62
CA LYS A 181 -28.14 30.33 -37.25
C LYS A 181 -28.56 31.79 -37.50
N GLY A 182 -27.66 32.76 -37.33
CA GLY A 182 -27.91 34.16 -37.70
C GLY A 182 -28.88 34.93 -36.78
N PRO A 183 -28.74 34.87 -35.44
CA PRO A 183 -29.59 35.65 -34.53
C PRO A 183 -29.47 37.17 -34.74
N CYS A 184 -28.38 37.64 -35.38
CA CYS A 184 -28.18 39.07 -35.68
C CYS A 184 -29.21 39.67 -36.65
N GLN A 185 -29.91 38.84 -37.44
CA GLN A 185 -31.01 39.24 -38.32
C GLN A 185 -32.34 38.58 -37.93
N ASN A 186 -32.45 38.10 -36.68
CA ASN A 186 -33.64 37.42 -36.17
C ASN A 186 -33.99 36.09 -36.87
N TYR A 187 -33.03 35.43 -37.52
CA TYR A 187 -33.25 34.11 -38.13
C TYR A 187 -33.32 32.96 -37.12
N GLN A 188 -32.94 33.23 -35.87
CA GLN A 188 -33.05 32.31 -34.74
C GLN A 188 -33.63 33.07 -33.56
N THR A 189 -34.60 32.46 -32.86
CA THR A 189 -35.19 33.03 -31.65
C THR A 189 -34.27 32.85 -30.44
N GLU A 190 -34.38 33.74 -29.47
CA GLU A 190 -33.60 33.64 -28.21
C GLU A 190 -33.94 32.36 -27.45
N THR A 191 -35.21 31.93 -27.47
CA THR A 191 -35.66 30.67 -26.85
C THR A 191 -35.02 29.42 -27.44
N ASP A 192 -34.84 29.35 -28.77
CA ASP A 192 -34.14 28.23 -29.42
C ASP A 192 -32.64 28.25 -29.06
N TYR A 193 -32.04 29.45 -29.05
CA TYR A 193 -30.63 29.60 -28.68
C TYR A 193 -30.36 29.21 -27.23
N ASP A 194 -31.21 29.65 -26.30
CA ASP A 194 -31.07 29.37 -24.87
C ASP A 194 -31.26 27.90 -24.52
N LYS A 195 -32.09 27.17 -25.30
CA LYS A 195 -32.18 25.72 -25.17
C LYS A 195 -30.83 25.05 -25.45
N ASN A 196 -30.14 25.44 -26.53
CA ASN A 196 -28.80 24.96 -26.84
C ASN A 196 -27.81 25.31 -25.72
N ILE A 197 -27.88 26.54 -25.19
CA ILE A 197 -27.05 26.96 -24.05
C ILE A 197 -27.32 26.10 -22.80
N GLY A 198 -28.57 25.76 -22.52
CA GLY A 198 -28.95 24.86 -21.42
C GLY A 198 -28.28 23.50 -21.55
N GLU A 199 -28.36 22.87 -22.73
CA GLU A 199 -27.71 21.59 -23.00
C GLU A 199 -26.18 21.68 -22.87
N ILE A 200 -25.57 22.76 -23.37
CA ILE A 200 -24.12 22.97 -23.24
C ILE A 200 -23.70 23.14 -21.78
N LYS A 201 -24.48 23.84 -20.95
CA LYS A 201 -24.20 23.96 -19.51
C LYS A 201 -24.22 22.58 -18.83
N GLU A 202 -25.10 21.69 -19.23
CA GLU A 202 -25.14 20.31 -18.71
C GLU A 202 -23.89 19.50 -19.12
N ILE A 203 -23.43 19.65 -20.36
CA ILE A 203 -22.18 19.05 -20.85
C ILE A 203 -20.99 19.56 -20.04
N LEU A 204 -20.90 20.88 -19.83
CA LEU A 204 -19.82 21.52 -19.08
C LEU A 204 -19.86 21.20 -17.58
N ASN A 205 -21.02 20.85 -17.03
CA ASN A 205 -21.20 20.35 -15.66
C ASN A 205 -20.82 18.86 -15.49
N GLY A 206 -20.27 18.22 -16.52
CA GLY A 206 -19.78 16.85 -16.44
C GLY A 206 -20.81 15.77 -16.80
N LYS A 207 -22.00 16.14 -17.28
CA LYS A 207 -22.98 15.19 -17.84
C LYS A 207 -22.66 14.87 -19.30
N ILE A 208 -21.46 14.34 -19.54
CA ILE A 208 -20.91 14.08 -20.89
C ILE A 208 -21.36 12.72 -21.44
N GLY A 209 -22.10 11.91 -20.65
CA GLY A 209 -22.54 10.57 -21.07
C GLY A 209 -23.37 10.57 -22.35
N ASN A 210 -24.22 11.58 -22.56
CA ASN A 210 -25.00 11.73 -23.79
C ASN A 210 -24.12 12.11 -24.99
N VAL A 211 -23.15 13.00 -24.79
CA VAL A 211 -22.21 13.44 -25.82
C VAL A 211 -21.28 12.30 -26.26
N ILE A 212 -20.79 11.49 -25.32
CA ILE A 212 -20.00 10.29 -25.64
C ILE A 212 -20.82 9.32 -26.50
N ARG A 213 -22.11 9.14 -26.19
CA ARG A 213 -23.01 8.28 -26.97
C ARG A 213 -23.19 8.82 -28.38
N GLU A 214 -23.36 10.13 -28.52
CA GLU A 214 -23.52 10.82 -29.80
C GLU A 214 -22.25 10.74 -30.65
N VAL A 215 -21.07 11.04 -30.09
CA VAL A 215 -19.77 10.90 -30.76
C VAL A 215 -19.53 9.46 -31.20
N LYS A 216 -19.88 8.45 -30.39
CA LYS A 216 -19.83 7.04 -30.79
C LYS A 216 -20.77 6.75 -31.97
N GLY A 217 -21.94 7.35 -31.99
CA GLY A 217 -22.87 7.30 -33.13
C GLY A 217 -22.27 7.89 -34.40
N ILE A 218 -21.62 9.05 -34.32
CA ILE A 218 -20.94 9.70 -35.45
C ILE A 218 -19.82 8.82 -35.98
N ILE A 219 -18.97 8.25 -35.12
CA ILE A 219 -17.89 7.33 -35.54
C ILE A 219 -18.48 6.12 -36.28
N LYS A 220 -19.58 5.55 -35.76
CA LYS A 220 -20.24 4.41 -36.38
C LYS A 220 -20.79 4.78 -37.76
N SER A 221 -21.54 5.87 -37.87
CA SER A 221 -22.11 6.33 -39.14
C SER A 221 -21.03 6.72 -40.16
N ALA A 222 -19.96 7.40 -39.73
CA ALA A 222 -18.82 7.74 -40.60
C ALA A 222 -18.12 6.48 -41.12
N SER A 223 -17.99 5.45 -40.28
CA SER A 223 -17.39 4.16 -40.65
C SER A 223 -18.27 3.38 -41.63
N GLU A 224 -19.61 3.38 -41.42
CA GLU A 224 -20.59 2.80 -42.32
C GLU A 224 -20.57 3.48 -43.70
N ASN A 225 -20.34 4.79 -43.75
CA ASN A 225 -20.22 5.59 -44.97
C ASN A 225 -18.78 5.61 -45.55
N LEU A 226 -17.87 4.75 -45.08
CA LEU A 226 -16.46 4.66 -45.52
C LEU A 226 -15.65 5.97 -45.39
N ASN A 227 -16.08 6.91 -44.53
CA ASN A 227 -15.39 8.17 -44.24
C ASN A 227 -14.44 8.00 -43.05
N PHE A 228 -13.31 7.32 -43.30
CA PHE A 228 -12.35 6.94 -42.26
C PHE A 228 -11.61 8.13 -41.63
N GLU A 229 -11.41 9.23 -42.36
CA GLU A 229 -10.77 10.44 -41.83
C GLU A 229 -11.63 11.07 -40.74
N LEU A 230 -12.93 11.22 -41.02
CA LEU A 230 -13.91 11.73 -40.05
C LEU A 230 -14.02 10.78 -38.85
N ALA A 231 -14.11 9.47 -39.09
CA ALA A 231 -14.15 8.48 -38.02
C ALA A 231 -12.91 8.54 -37.12
N HIS A 232 -11.71 8.69 -37.69
CA HIS A 232 -10.46 8.82 -36.93
C HIS A 232 -10.39 10.12 -36.12
N GLN A 233 -10.83 11.24 -36.70
CA GLN A 233 -10.89 12.53 -36.01
C GLN A 233 -11.80 12.46 -34.77
N TYR A 234 -13.01 11.93 -34.91
CA TYR A 234 -13.93 11.75 -33.79
C TYR A 234 -13.47 10.68 -32.80
N ALA A 235 -12.79 9.61 -33.25
CA ALA A 235 -12.21 8.61 -32.35
C ALA A 235 -11.11 9.19 -31.44
N ARG A 236 -10.22 10.04 -31.97
CA ARG A 236 -9.23 10.77 -31.15
C ARG A 236 -9.91 11.68 -30.13
N ARG A 237 -10.99 12.35 -30.50
CA ARG A 237 -11.76 13.22 -29.58
C ARG A 237 -12.44 12.40 -28.50
N LEU A 238 -13.05 11.28 -28.86
CA LEU A 238 -13.67 10.33 -27.92
C LEU A 238 -12.66 9.84 -26.88
N GLU A 239 -11.44 9.48 -27.30
CA GLU A 239 -10.38 9.03 -26.40
C GLU A 239 -10.03 10.11 -25.34
N VAL A 240 -10.01 11.38 -25.74
CA VAL A 240 -9.77 12.52 -24.83
C VAL A 240 -10.94 12.69 -23.85
N LEU A 241 -12.18 12.57 -24.31
CA LEU A 241 -13.39 12.69 -23.49
C LEU A 241 -13.52 11.55 -22.47
N GLU A 242 -13.26 10.30 -22.87
CA GLU A 242 -13.29 9.14 -21.98
C GLU A 242 -12.16 9.18 -20.93
N LYS A 243 -10.99 9.72 -21.28
CA LYS A 243 -9.91 10.00 -20.33
C LYS A 243 -10.28 11.08 -19.30
N TYR A 244 -11.20 11.99 -19.61
CA TYR A 244 -11.69 13.02 -18.67
C TYR A 244 -12.69 12.46 -17.67
N GLN A 245 -13.68 11.69 -18.13
CA GLN A 245 -14.73 11.10 -17.27
C GLN A 245 -14.15 10.19 -16.16
N SER A 246 -12.97 9.62 -16.39
CA SER A 246 -12.37 8.61 -15.53
C SER A 246 -11.39 9.15 -14.48
N LYS A 247 -11.06 10.46 -14.42
CA LYS A 247 -9.79 10.88 -13.78
C LYS A 247 -9.75 12.02 -12.77
N SER A 248 -10.81 12.74 -12.41
CA SER A 248 -10.67 13.74 -11.34
C SER A 248 -11.68 13.64 -10.20
N THR A 249 -11.15 13.26 -9.04
CA THR A 249 -11.84 13.28 -7.75
C THR A 249 -11.66 14.63 -7.03
N VAL A 250 -10.68 15.45 -7.45
CA VAL A 250 -10.25 16.67 -6.75
C VAL A 250 -11.02 17.93 -7.19
N VAL A 251 -11.52 17.95 -8.42
CA VAL A 251 -12.32 19.06 -8.96
C VAL A 251 -13.66 18.54 -9.46
N ASN A 252 -14.74 18.93 -8.78
CA ASN A 252 -16.11 18.62 -9.15
C ASN A 252 -17.02 19.84 -9.03
N SER A 253 -17.45 20.41 -10.15
CA SER A 253 -18.33 21.59 -10.17
C SER A 253 -19.71 21.36 -9.56
N ALA A 254 -20.19 20.11 -9.45
CA ALA A 254 -21.49 19.78 -8.88
C ALA A 254 -21.49 19.80 -7.33
N ILE A 255 -20.32 19.75 -6.69
CA ILE A 255 -20.20 19.69 -5.23
C ILE A 255 -19.49 20.94 -4.74
N THR A 256 -20.23 21.91 -4.22
CA THR A 256 -19.66 23.17 -3.74
C THR A 256 -19.98 23.36 -2.27
N ASN A 257 -19.02 23.92 -1.52
CA ASN A 257 -19.16 24.30 -0.11
C ASN A 257 -19.58 23.14 0.80
N VAL A 258 -18.82 22.04 0.73
CA VAL A 258 -19.01 20.86 1.58
C VAL A 258 -17.74 20.54 2.35
N ASP A 259 -17.93 19.97 3.53
CA ASP A 259 -16.84 19.36 4.29
C ASP A 259 -16.89 17.84 4.13
N VAL A 260 -15.75 17.17 4.18
CA VAL A 260 -15.66 15.71 4.15
C VAL A 260 -14.84 15.27 5.35
N VAL A 261 -15.40 14.38 6.17
CA VAL A 261 -14.72 13.86 7.36
C VAL A 261 -14.74 12.33 7.30
N SER A 262 -13.62 11.68 7.61
CA SER A 262 -13.57 10.23 7.74
C SER A 262 -12.69 9.80 8.92
N ILE A 263 -13.00 8.64 9.50
CA ILE A 263 -12.30 8.06 10.64
C ILE A 263 -11.80 6.66 10.29
N ALA A 264 -10.64 6.30 10.83
CA ALA A 264 -10.19 4.92 10.97
C ALA A 264 -9.60 4.72 12.36
N SER A 265 -10.10 3.74 13.09
CA SER A 265 -9.76 3.51 14.49
C SER A 265 -9.18 2.11 14.72
N ASP A 266 -8.50 1.97 15.85
CA ASP A 266 -8.04 0.73 16.47
C ASP A 266 -8.39 0.78 17.97
N GLU A 267 -8.01 -0.24 18.74
CA GLU A 267 -8.33 -0.31 20.19
C GLU A 267 -7.80 0.90 20.99
N ARG A 268 -6.65 1.47 20.60
CA ARG A 268 -5.98 2.55 21.36
C ARG A 268 -5.96 3.91 20.68
N TYR A 269 -6.12 3.95 19.37
CA TYR A 269 -5.92 5.15 18.57
C TYR A 269 -7.00 5.28 17.51
N ALA A 270 -7.46 6.50 17.29
CA ALA A 270 -8.31 6.88 16.17
C ALA A 270 -7.58 7.90 15.31
N PHE A 271 -7.82 7.83 14.00
CA PHE A 271 -7.25 8.75 13.03
C PHE A 271 -8.42 9.39 12.28
N VAL A 272 -8.41 10.71 12.16
CA VAL A 272 -9.48 11.45 11.50
C VAL A 272 -8.89 12.30 10.37
N ASN A 273 -9.44 12.18 9.17
CA ASN A 273 -9.10 13.02 8.03
C ASN A 273 -10.24 14.00 7.73
N TYR A 274 -9.89 15.23 7.42
CA TYR A 274 -10.78 16.31 7.04
C TYR A 274 -10.37 16.93 5.70
N LEU A 275 -11.33 17.09 4.80
CA LEU A 275 -11.19 17.83 3.54
C LEU A 275 -12.23 18.96 3.50
N LYS A 276 -11.80 20.19 3.15
CA LYS A 276 -12.71 21.31 2.88
C LYS A 276 -12.82 21.53 1.38
N VAL A 277 -14.03 21.46 0.84
CA VAL A 277 -14.31 21.64 -0.58
C VAL A 277 -15.09 22.93 -0.80
N MET A 278 -14.49 23.87 -1.51
CA MET A 278 -15.12 25.15 -1.86
C MET A 278 -15.10 25.32 -3.38
N ASN A 279 -16.23 25.75 -3.96
CA ASN A 279 -16.36 25.94 -5.41
C ASN A 279 -15.85 24.73 -6.22
N GLY A 280 -16.19 23.52 -5.77
CA GLY A 280 -15.82 22.29 -6.47
C GLY A 280 -14.37 21.87 -6.31
N THR A 281 -13.54 22.56 -5.53
CA THR A 281 -12.13 22.21 -5.36
C THR A 281 -11.78 22.00 -3.90
N ILE A 282 -10.93 21.01 -3.60
CA ILE A 282 -10.39 20.81 -2.26
C ILE A 282 -9.42 21.96 -1.94
N ILE A 283 -9.73 22.77 -0.93
CA ILE A 283 -8.91 23.91 -0.49
C ILE A 283 -8.17 23.68 0.82
N GLN A 284 -8.53 22.63 1.57
CA GLN A 284 -7.89 22.24 2.82
C GLN A 284 -7.92 20.72 2.96
N THR A 285 -6.86 20.16 3.53
CA THR A 285 -6.75 18.75 3.88
C THR A 285 -5.89 18.60 5.12
N GLN A 286 -6.35 17.83 6.11
CA GLN A 286 -5.55 17.50 7.29
C GLN A 286 -5.96 16.13 7.84
N THR A 287 -4.99 15.35 8.30
CA THR A 287 -5.21 14.15 9.11
C THR A 287 -4.63 14.37 10.50
N ILE A 288 -5.37 13.98 11.53
CA ILE A 288 -4.93 13.99 12.94
C ILE A 288 -5.00 12.59 13.54
N GLU A 289 -4.28 12.43 14.64
CA GLU A 289 -4.30 11.26 15.50
C GLU A 289 -4.94 11.65 16.83
N VAL A 290 -5.86 10.82 17.31
CA VAL A 290 -6.56 10.95 18.57
C VAL A 290 -6.28 9.69 19.38
N LYS A 291 -5.79 9.85 20.60
CA LYS A 291 -5.59 8.72 21.51
C LYS A 291 -6.91 8.45 22.21
N LYS A 292 -7.43 7.22 22.08
CA LYS A 292 -8.69 6.84 22.72
C LYS A 292 -8.50 6.78 24.23
N GLN A 293 -9.43 7.38 24.97
CA GLN A 293 -9.69 7.01 26.36
C GLN A 293 -10.65 5.82 26.34
N LEU A 294 -10.59 4.94 27.35
CA LEU A 294 -11.36 3.70 27.38
C LEU A 294 -12.85 3.99 27.07
N ASP A 295 -13.45 3.16 26.21
CA ASP A 295 -14.85 3.17 25.80
C ASP A 295 -15.33 4.32 24.87
N GLU A 296 -14.43 5.14 24.32
CA GLU A 296 -14.81 6.13 23.29
C GLU A 296 -15.18 5.48 21.95
N SER A 297 -16.41 5.73 21.51
CA SER A 297 -16.94 5.26 20.24
C SER A 297 -16.36 6.06 19.06
N ASP A 298 -16.36 5.45 17.86
CA ASP A 298 -15.89 6.14 16.65
C ASP A 298 -16.76 7.37 16.30
N ASP A 299 -18.02 7.36 16.73
CA ASP A 299 -18.96 8.46 16.53
C ASP A 299 -18.60 9.70 17.36
N GLU A 300 -18.35 9.53 18.66
CA GLU A 300 -17.92 10.61 19.55
C GLU A 300 -16.62 11.25 19.07
N ILE A 301 -15.65 10.42 18.69
CA ILE A 301 -14.34 10.89 18.21
C ILE A 301 -14.48 11.63 16.87
N LEU A 302 -15.26 11.08 15.93
CA LEU A 302 -15.51 11.73 14.64
C LEU A 302 -16.17 13.10 14.85
N THR A 303 -17.15 13.18 15.74
CA THR A 303 -17.91 14.40 16.05
C THR A 303 -17.01 15.47 16.66
N LEU A 304 -16.22 15.12 17.68
CA LEU A 304 -15.27 16.06 18.31
C LEU A 304 -14.24 16.59 17.32
N ALA A 305 -13.60 15.70 16.55
CA ALA A 305 -12.60 16.08 15.56
C ALA A 305 -13.19 16.94 14.45
N MET A 306 -14.40 16.63 14.00
CA MET A 306 -15.13 17.41 13.00
C MET A 306 -15.35 18.86 13.49
N LEU A 307 -15.84 19.05 14.71
CA LEU A 307 -16.08 20.37 15.28
C LEU A 307 -14.76 21.16 15.44
N GLU A 308 -13.69 20.50 15.90
CA GLU A 308 -12.36 21.11 15.99
C GLU A 308 -11.87 21.60 14.62
N PHE A 309 -11.96 20.75 13.59
CA PHE A 309 -11.55 21.13 12.23
C PHE A 309 -12.36 22.28 11.67
N ARG A 310 -13.68 22.28 11.88
CA ARG A 310 -14.56 23.35 11.40
C ARG A 310 -14.23 24.69 12.04
N THR A 311 -13.96 24.71 13.34
CA THR A 311 -13.51 25.91 14.06
C THR A 311 -12.15 26.36 13.54
N LYS A 312 -11.18 25.45 13.50
CA LYS A 312 -9.80 25.71 13.07
C LYS A 312 -9.71 26.26 11.64
N PHE A 313 -10.55 25.76 10.74
CA PHE A 313 -10.57 26.17 9.33
C PHE A 313 -11.68 27.14 8.98
N SER A 314 -12.39 27.67 9.99
CA SER A 314 -13.52 28.59 9.84
C SER A 314 -14.47 28.14 8.73
N SER A 315 -14.97 26.90 8.85
CA SER A 315 -15.87 26.32 7.87
C SER A 315 -17.29 26.87 8.02
N THR A 316 -17.85 27.32 6.90
CA THR A 316 -19.24 27.78 6.80
C THR A 316 -20.09 26.80 5.96
N SER A 317 -19.54 25.63 5.62
CA SER A 317 -20.20 24.60 4.83
C SER A 317 -21.42 24.07 5.60
N LYS A 318 -22.61 24.08 4.99
CA LYS A 318 -23.82 23.51 5.60
C LYS A 318 -23.90 22.00 5.43
N GLU A 319 -23.28 21.45 4.40
CA GLU A 319 -23.26 20.00 4.15
C GLU A 319 -21.92 19.38 4.56
N ILE A 320 -22.00 18.24 5.25
CA ILE A 320 -20.86 17.44 5.69
C ILE A 320 -21.03 16.00 5.20
N ILE A 321 -20.04 15.52 4.45
CA ILE A 321 -19.97 14.15 3.94
C ILE A 321 -19.23 13.30 4.98
N VAL A 322 -19.90 12.25 5.44
CA VAL A 322 -19.45 11.40 6.56
C VAL A 322 -19.58 9.90 6.22
N PRO A 323 -18.79 9.01 6.84
CA PRO A 323 -18.85 7.56 6.60
C PRO A 323 -20.10 6.89 7.19
N PHE A 324 -20.64 7.46 8.26
CA PHE A 324 -21.87 7.05 8.94
C PHE A 324 -22.53 8.31 9.52
N GLU A 325 -23.81 8.20 9.88
CA GLU A 325 -24.55 9.33 10.44
C GLU A 325 -24.12 9.56 11.90
N PRO A 326 -23.61 10.76 12.24
CA PRO A 326 -23.15 11.05 13.59
C PRO A 326 -24.34 11.30 14.52
N SER A 327 -24.17 11.06 15.83
CA SER A 327 -25.19 11.37 16.84
C SER A 327 -25.40 12.86 17.11
N LEU A 328 -24.67 13.74 16.41
CA LEU A 328 -24.79 15.19 16.55
C LEU A 328 -26.09 15.71 15.92
N GLU A 329 -27.01 16.18 16.76
CA GLU A 329 -28.20 16.89 16.34
C GLU A 329 -27.90 18.40 16.20
N ASP A 330 -27.64 18.84 14.97
CA ASP A 330 -27.52 20.26 14.61
C ASP A 330 -28.32 20.53 13.34
N GLU A 331 -29.49 21.17 13.47
CA GLU A 331 -30.39 21.49 12.35
C GLU A 331 -29.75 22.41 11.31
N SER A 332 -28.67 23.13 11.67
CA SER A 332 -27.93 23.98 10.74
C SER A 332 -27.02 23.18 9.79
N LEU A 333 -26.75 21.91 10.12
CA LEU A 333 -25.86 21.03 9.40
C LEU A 333 -26.63 19.87 8.75
N LYS A 334 -26.27 19.58 7.50
CA LYS A 334 -26.77 18.45 6.75
C LYS A 334 -25.67 17.39 6.65
N PHE A 335 -25.89 16.26 7.31
CA PHE A 335 -25.02 15.09 7.16
C PHE A 335 -25.44 14.26 5.95
N THR A 336 -24.46 13.88 5.12
CA THR A 336 -24.69 13.07 3.93
C THR A 336 -23.78 11.85 3.95
N VAL A 337 -24.37 10.65 3.94
CA VAL A 337 -23.67 9.37 3.81
C VAL A 337 -23.81 8.86 2.36
N PRO A 338 -22.83 9.12 1.48
CA PRO A 338 -22.95 8.78 0.06
C PRO A 338 -22.76 7.27 -0.15
N LYS A 339 -23.67 6.65 -0.91
CA LYS A 339 -23.55 5.25 -1.33
C LYS A 339 -22.82 5.09 -2.67
N LEU A 340 -23.10 5.97 -3.63
CA LEU A 340 -22.58 5.95 -5.01
C LEU A 340 -22.33 7.38 -5.52
N GLY A 341 -21.58 7.51 -6.61
CA GLY A 341 -21.35 8.78 -7.31
C GLY A 341 -20.20 9.62 -6.77
N GLU A 342 -20.23 10.91 -7.08
CA GLU A 342 -19.08 11.82 -6.88
C GLU A 342 -18.80 12.15 -5.41
N LYS A 343 -19.85 12.32 -4.59
CA LYS A 343 -19.70 12.48 -3.13
C LYS A 343 -19.03 11.26 -2.49
N LYS A 344 -19.30 10.05 -3.02
CA LYS A 344 -18.66 8.82 -2.57
C LYS A 344 -17.17 8.80 -2.91
N LYS A 345 -16.77 9.22 -4.11
CA LYS A 345 -15.35 9.33 -4.50
C LYS A 345 -14.57 10.29 -3.58
N LEU A 346 -15.17 11.42 -3.20
CA LEU A 346 -14.57 12.35 -2.23
C LEU A 346 -14.38 11.71 -0.84
N LEU A 347 -15.39 11.00 -0.36
CA LEU A 347 -15.30 10.25 0.90
C LEU A 347 -14.21 9.17 0.82
N GLU A 348 -14.11 8.43 -0.30
CA GLU A 348 -13.08 7.42 -0.52
C GLU A 348 -11.67 8.02 -0.55
N LEU A 349 -11.50 9.21 -1.13
CA LEU A 349 -10.24 9.94 -1.09
C LEU A 349 -9.85 10.29 0.36
N SER A 350 -10.81 10.76 1.16
CA SER A 350 -10.59 11.04 2.60
C SER A 350 -10.21 9.76 3.35
N GLN A 351 -10.97 8.67 3.15
CA GLN A 351 -10.72 7.36 3.76
C GLN A 351 -9.35 6.77 3.37
N LYS A 352 -8.93 6.96 2.12
CA LYS A 352 -7.61 6.52 1.64
C LYS A 352 -6.49 7.23 2.40
N ASN A 353 -6.64 8.53 2.66
CA ASN A 353 -5.66 9.31 3.40
C ASN A 353 -5.62 8.92 4.88
N VAL A 354 -6.77 8.68 5.52
CA VAL A 354 -6.83 8.29 6.94
C VAL A 354 -6.27 6.88 7.17
N LEU A 355 -6.60 5.91 6.30
CA LEU A 355 -6.08 4.55 6.38
C LEU A 355 -4.57 4.49 6.17
N PHE A 356 -4.04 5.30 5.25
CA PHE A 356 -2.61 5.37 5.03
C PHE A 356 -1.88 5.93 6.26
N PHE A 357 -2.40 7.02 6.82
CA PHE A 357 -1.84 7.65 8.01
C PHE A 357 -1.87 6.71 9.23
N LYS A 358 -2.99 5.99 9.45
CA LYS A 358 -3.09 4.94 10.47
C LYS A 358 -1.97 3.91 10.31
N LYS A 359 -1.82 3.34 9.10
CA LYS A 359 -0.81 2.31 8.83
C LYS A 359 0.61 2.82 9.08
N GLU A 360 0.91 4.04 8.67
CA GLU A 360 2.21 4.67 8.90
C GLU A 360 2.52 4.80 10.40
N LYS A 361 1.57 5.32 11.17
CA LYS A 361 1.71 5.54 12.61
C LYS A 361 1.86 4.25 13.39
N LEU A 362 1.04 3.24 13.09
CA LEU A 362 1.17 1.92 13.71
C LEU A 362 2.53 1.29 13.43
N ASN A 363 3.00 1.33 12.18
CA ASN A 363 4.35 0.83 11.84
C ASN A 363 5.46 1.61 12.57
N GLN A 364 5.27 2.92 12.81
CA GLN A 364 6.21 3.72 13.57
C GLN A 364 6.22 3.30 15.05
N TYR A 365 5.06 3.08 15.66
CA TYR A 365 4.95 2.60 17.03
C TYR A 365 5.56 1.21 17.21
N GLU A 366 5.34 0.29 16.27
CA GLU A 366 5.96 -1.04 16.28
C GLU A 366 7.49 -0.98 16.15
N LYS A 367 8.03 -0.01 15.41
CA LYS A 367 9.49 0.20 15.32
C LYS A 367 10.09 0.76 16.60
N LEU A 368 9.38 1.67 17.26
CA LEU A 368 9.84 2.33 18.49
C LEU A 368 9.72 1.40 19.71
N ASN A 369 8.76 0.47 19.70
CA ASN A 369 8.53 -0.50 20.77
C ASN A 369 8.45 -1.92 20.18
N PRO A 370 9.59 -2.62 20.05
CA PRO A 370 9.63 -3.99 19.55
C PRO A 370 8.73 -4.95 20.35
N ASP A 371 8.58 -4.69 21.65
CA ASP A 371 7.78 -5.51 22.57
C ASP A 371 6.28 -5.41 22.26
N LEU A 372 5.77 -4.24 21.84
CA LEU A 372 4.36 -4.09 21.42
C LEU A 372 4.04 -4.95 20.19
N ARG A 373 4.98 -5.05 19.24
CA ARG A 373 4.82 -5.90 18.06
C ARG A 373 4.79 -7.37 18.45
N THR A 374 5.70 -7.78 19.33
CA THR A 374 5.76 -9.14 19.86
C THR A 374 4.46 -9.50 20.59
N ASP A 375 3.99 -8.66 21.50
CA ASP A 375 2.74 -8.89 22.24
C ASP A 375 1.53 -8.96 21.31
N ARG A 376 1.45 -8.10 20.29
CA ARG A 376 0.38 -8.14 19.27
C ARG A 376 0.38 -9.47 18.52
N ILE A 377 1.55 -9.94 18.08
CA ILE A 377 1.69 -11.22 17.38
C ILE A 377 1.27 -12.37 18.31
N LEU A 378 1.77 -12.41 19.54
CA LEU A 378 1.44 -13.46 20.50
C LEU A 378 -0.05 -13.50 20.85
N THR A 379 -0.68 -12.32 21.02
CA THR A 379 -2.12 -12.21 21.26
C THR A 379 -2.94 -12.67 20.06
N THR A 380 -2.50 -12.31 18.84
CA THR A 380 -3.11 -12.78 17.60
C THR A 380 -3.01 -14.31 17.50
N MET A 381 -1.84 -14.89 17.77
CA MET A 381 -1.64 -16.33 17.80
C MET A 381 -2.50 -17.03 18.85
N GLN A 382 -2.61 -16.44 20.05
CA GLN A 382 -3.46 -16.96 21.12
C GLN A 382 -4.92 -17.04 20.66
N LYS A 383 -5.43 -16.00 20.00
CA LYS A 383 -6.81 -15.95 19.49
C LYS A 383 -7.02 -16.92 18.32
N ASP A 384 -6.14 -16.87 17.32
CA ASP A 384 -6.22 -17.70 16.10
C ASP A 384 -6.16 -19.20 16.43
N LEU A 385 -5.29 -19.58 17.37
CA LEU A 385 -5.10 -20.96 17.82
C LEU A 385 -5.93 -21.30 19.06
N ARG A 386 -6.81 -20.41 19.54
CA ARG A 386 -7.67 -20.65 20.71
C ARG A 386 -6.90 -21.13 21.96
N LEU A 387 -5.71 -20.58 22.21
CA LEU A 387 -4.87 -20.96 23.34
C LEU A 387 -5.34 -20.31 24.64
N THR A 388 -5.25 -21.05 25.73
CA THR A 388 -5.58 -20.54 27.08
C THR A 388 -4.52 -19.59 27.62
N GLN A 389 -3.29 -19.68 27.11
CA GLN A 389 -2.15 -18.85 27.51
C GLN A 389 -1.45 -18.24 26.29
N LEU A 390 -0.77 -17.11 26.51
CA LEU A 390 0.08 -16.49 25.49
C LEU A 390 1.22 -17.44 25.09
N PRO A 391 1.43 -17.73 23.79
CA PRO A 391 2.43 -18.69 23.33
C PRO A 391 3.85 -18.11 23.32
N LYS A 392 4.36 -17.73 24.51
CA LYS A 392 5.70 -17.16 24.65
C LYS A 392 6.80 -18.17 24.36
N HIS A 393 6.60 -19.44 24.68
CA HIS A 393 7.53 -20.53 24.41
C HIS A 393 6.87 -21.57 23.51
N ILE A 394 7.41 -21.70 22.29
CA ILE A 394 6.89 -22.59 21.24
C ILE A 394 8.00 -23.54 20.80
N GLU A 395 7.72 -24.84 20.75
CA GLU A 395 8.66 -25.84 20.23
C GLU A 395 8.09 -26.51 18.97
N CYS A 396 8.91 -26.69 17.94
CA CYS A 396 8.55 -27.46 16.74
C CYS A 396 9.46 -28.66 16.57
N PHE A 397 8.84 -29.82 16.29
CA PHE A 397 9.50 -31.09 16.04
C PHE A 397 9.38 -31.45 14.56
N ASP A 398 10.52 -31.75 13.94
CA ASP A 398 10.60 -32.32 12.60
C ASP A 398 11.36 -33.65 12.65
N ASN A 399 10.86 -34.65 11.92
CA ASN A 399 11.53 -35.94 11.77
C ASN A 399 12.14 -36.06 10.38
N SER A 400 13.44 -36.30 10.35
CA SER A 400 14.17 -36.50 9.11
C SER A 400 14.87 -37.86 9.09
N ASN A 401 14.66 -38.60 8.00
CA ASN A 401 15.29 -39.89 7.76
C ASN A 401 16.18 -39.81 6.52
N PHE A 402 17.37 -40.41 6.60
CA PHE A 402 18.31 -40.47 5.48
C PHE A 402 18.42 -41.91 4.95
N GLN A 403 17.93 -42.17 3.73
CA GLN A 403 18.03 -43.47 3.04
C GLN A 403 17.70 -44.70 3.93
N GLY A 404 16.74 -44.55 4.85
CA GLY A 404 16.32 -45.61 5.77
C GLY A 404 17.28 -45.93 6.92
N LYS A 405 18.35 -45.16 7.14
CA LYS A 405 19.30 -45.34 8.25
C LYS A 405 19.51 -44.05 9.06
N TYR A 406 19.63 -44.20 10.38
CA TYR A 406 19.82 -43.12 11.35
C TYR A 406 18.67 -42.08 11.40
N PRO A 407 17.49 -42.44 11.92
CA PRO A 407 16.42 -41.48 12.14
C PRO A 407 16.87 -40.41 13.15
N VAL A 408 16.56 -39.15 12.85
CA VAL A 408 16.89 -37.99 13.69
C VAL A 408 15.67 -37.09 13.80
N SER A 409 15.38 -36.64 15.02
CA SER A 409 14.39 -35.58 15.27
C SER A 409 15.10 -34.27 15.53
N ALA A 410 14.68 -33.21 14.85
CA ALA A 410 15.12 -31.84 15.07
C ALA A 410 14.08 -31.11 15.92
N ILE A 411 14.53 -30.41 16.96
CA ILE A 411 13.70 -29.51 17.76
C ILE A 411 14.19 -28.09 17.56
N VAL A 412 13.29 -27.22 17.11
CA VAL A 412 13.48 -25.78 17.02
C VAL A 412 12.61 -25.09 18.04
N VAL A 413 13.17 -24.10 18.73
CA VAL A 413 12.52 -23.39 19.82
C VAL A 413 12.37 -21.93 19.45
N PHE A 414 11.16 -21.41 19.55
CA PHE A 414 10.87 -19.99 19.45
C PHE A 414 10.50 -19.45 20.84
N LYS A 415 11.06 -18.29 21.17
CA LYS A 415 10.70 -17.50 22.34
C LYS A 415 10.20 -16.15 21.84
N ASP A 416 9.02 -15.76 22.28
CA ASP A 416 8.37 -14.50 21.90
C ASP A 416 8.26 -14.31 20.38
N ALA A 417 7.82 -15.38 19.70
CA ALA A 417 7.74 -15.51 18.24
C ALA A 417 9.07 -15.34 17.48
N LYS A 418 10.22 -15.43 18.16
CA LYS A 418 11.56 -15.32 17.56
C LYS A 418 12.38 -16.61 17.78
N PRO A 419 13.25 -16.99 16.82
CA PRO A 419 14.07 -18.19 16.97
C PRO A 419 15.09 -18.10 18.11
N SER A 420 15.05 -19.05 19.04
CA SER A 420 16.03 -19.22 20.12
C SER A 420 17.04 -20.30 19.74
N LYS A 421 18.01 -19.96 18.88
CA LYS A 421 19.00 -20.92 18.34
C LYS A 421 19.80 -21.67 19.41
N LYS A 422 20.03 -21.05 20.57
CA LYS A 422 20.70 -21.67 21.72
C LYS A 422 19.94 -22.86 22.32
N ASP A 423 18.62 -22.89 22.12
CA ASP A 423 17.71 -23.90 22.68
C ASP A 423 17.41 -25.03 21.68
N TYR A 424 17.94 -24.96 20.45
CA TYR A 424 17.73 -26.00 19.43
C TYR A 424 18.44 -27.31 19.81
N ARG A 425 17.84 -28.45 19.49
CA ARG A 425 18.41 -29.77 19.82
C ARG A 425 18.17 -30.77 18.70
N HIS A 426 19.11 -31.70 18.53
CA HIS A 426 18.94 -32.91 17.73
C HIS A 426 18.81 -34.12 18.64
N PHE A 427 17.89 -35.01 18.32
CA PHE A 427 17.71 -36.28 19.02
C PHE A 427 18.09 -37.41 18.07
N ASN A 428 19.21 -38.06 18.39
CA ASN A 428 19.54 -39.35 17.79
C ASN A 428 18.66 -40.41 18.45
N VAL A 429 17.89 -41.11 17.61
CA VAL A 429 17.01 -42.20 18.01
C VAL A 429 17.85 -43.41 18.39
N LYS A 430 17.54 -44.02 19.54
CA LYS A 430 18.31 -45.14 20.08
C LYS A 430 17.55 -46.45 20.09
N THR A 431 16.22 -46.41 20.18
CA THR A 431 15.40 -47.59 20.48
C THR A 431 14.52 -48.05 19.31
N VAL A 432 14.52 -47.30 18.21
CA VAL A 432 13.69 -47.61 17.03
C VAL A 432 14.55 -48.26 15.95
N GLU A 433 14.17 -49.47 15.55
CA GLU A 433 14.76 -50.16 14.41
C GLU A 433 13.97 -49.86 13.12
N GLY A 434 14.68 -49.48 12.05
CA GLY A 434 14.09 -49.15 10.76
C GLY A 434 13.46 -47.75 10.67
N PRO A 435 12.92 -47.36 9.49
CA PRO A 435 12.34 -46.05 9.24
C PRO A 435 10.91 -45.96 9.80
N ASN A 436 10.79 -45.87 11.13
CA ASN A 436 9.50 -45.66 11.81
C ASN A 436 9.41 -44.24 12.40
N ASP A 437 8.80 -43.34 11.62
CA ASP A 437 8.67 -41.92 11.97
C ASP A 437 7.78 -41.69 13.20
N PHE A 438 6.78 -42.54 13.41
CA PHE A 438 5.88 -42.43 14.56
C PHE A 438 6.60 -42.75 15.87
N ALA A 439 7.30 -43.89 15.91
CA ALA A 439 8.09 -44.28 17.08
C ALA A 439 9.25 -43.31 17.34
N THR A 440 9.86 -42.77 16.28
CA THR A 440 10.90 -41.73 16.39
C THR A 440 10.36 -40.46 17.04
N MET A 441 9.17 -40.00 16.62
CA MET A 441 8.50 -38.84 17.22
C MET A 441 8.16 -39.10 18.69
N GLU A 442 7.62 -40.30 18.99
CA GLU A 442 7.28 -40.72 20.35
C GLU A 442 8.52 -40.66 21.27
N GLU A 443 9.65 -41.23 20.84
CA GLU A 443 10.91 -41.23 21.61
C GLU A 443 11.43 -39.80 21.85
N ALA A 444 11.46 -38.96 20.81
CA ALA A 444 12.01 -37.61 20.88
C ALA A 444 11.19 -36.71 21.83
N VAL A 445 9.85 -36.72 21.68
CA VAL A 445 8.93 -35.97 22.54
C VAL A 445 9.03 -36.45 23.98
N PHE A 446 9.02 -37.76 24.22
CA PHE A 446 9.13 -38.32 25.57
C PHE A 446 10.43 -37.90 26.26
N ARG A 447 11.57 -38.06 25.57
CA ARG A 447 12.89 -37.72 26.14
C ARG A 447 13.06 -36.24 26.40
N ARG A 448 12.56 -35.38 25.50
CA ARG A 448 12.61 -33.91 25.66
C ARG A 448 11.88 -33.49 26.93
N TYR A 449 10.62 -33.89 27.07
CA TYR A 449 9.78 -33.41 28.16
C TYR A 449 10.05 -34.13 29.48
N LYS A 450 10.44 -35.41 29.47
CA LYS A 450 10.91 -36.09 30.68
C LYS A 450 12.07 -35.33 31.31
N ARG A 451 13.08 -34.98 30.51
CA ARG A 451 14.23 -34.21 30.99
C ARG A 451 13.84 -32.83 31.51
N MET A 452 12.93 -32.13 30.84
CA MET A 452 12.44 -30.82 31.31
C MET A 452 11.73 -30.93 32.66
N LEU A 453 10.94 -31.99 32.87
CA LEU A 453 10.29 -32.26 34.16
C LEU A 453 11.33 -32.61 35.24
N ASP A 454 12.28 -33.49 34.94
CA ASP A 454 13.35 -33.89 35.86
C ASP A 454 14.22 -32.69 36.27
N GLU A 455 14.47 -31.75 35.35
CA GLU A 455 15.25 -30.53 35.58
C GLU A 455 14.39 -29.32 36.04
N ASN A 456 13.09 -29.51 36.33
CA ASN A 456 12.14 -28.45 36.73
C ASN A 456 12.12 -27.22 35.78
N GLN A 457 12.25 -27.44 34.48
CA GLN A 457 12.17 -26.40 33.46
C GLN A 457 10.72 -26.07 33.10
N THR A 458 10.49 -24.81 32.66
CA THR A 458 9.18 -24.35 32.20
C THR A 458 8.76 -25.03 30.89
N LEU A 459 7.58 -25.65 30.89
CA LEU A 459 6.99 -26.26 29.68
C LEU A 459 6.60 -25.19 28.64
N PRO A 460 6.63 -25.54 27.33
CA PRO A 460 6.12 -24.67 26.29
C PRO A 460 4.60 -24.56 26.34
N GLN A 461 4.05 -23.42 25.93
CA GLN A 461 2.60 -23.24 25.81
C GLN A 461 2.06 -23.88 24.54
N LEU A 462 2.91 -23.99 23.50
CA LEU A 462 2.54 -24.56 22.21
C LEU A 462 3.63 -25.50 21.68
N ILE A 463 3.23 -26.70 21.27
CA ILE A 463 4.06 -27.71 20.62
C ILE A 463 3.53 -27.93 19.21
N ILE A 464 4.40 -27.84 18.22
CA ILE A 464 4.06 -28.04 16.81
C ILE A 464 4.78 -29.29 16.30
N ILE A 465 4.03 -30.25 15.79
CA ILE A 465 4.57 -31.47 15.19
C ILE A 465 4.49 -31.31 13.67
N ASP A 466 5.63 -31.36 12.98
CA ASP A 466 5.70 -31.31 11.52
C ASP A 466 5.31 -32.64 10.88
N GLY A 467 4.02 -32.92 10.93
CA GLY A 467 3.37 -33.84 10.04
C GLY A 467 1.94 -34.18 10.45
N GLY A 468 1.41 -35.20 9.78
CA GLY A 468 -0.02 -35.51 9.82
C GLY A 468 -0.50 -36.12 11.15
N LYS A 469 -1.78 -36.47 11.18
CA LYS A 469 -2.49 -36.99 12.36
C LYS A 469 -1.76 -38.15 13.07
N GLY A 470 -1.06 -39.02 12.35
CA GLY A 470 -0.33 -40.15 12.95
C GLY A 470 0.90 -39.73 13.76
N GLN A 471 1.64 -38.70 13.35
CA GLN A 471 2.77 -38.19 14.13
C GLN A 471 2.28 -37.38 15.33
N LEU A 472 1.20 -36.62 15.14
CA LEU A 472 0.52 -35.93 16.22
C LEU A 472 0.03 -36.90 17.31
N SER A 473 -0.63 -38.00 16.94
CA SER A 473 -1.10 -38.99 17.92
C SER A 473 0.05 -39.67 18.68
N SER A 474 1.18 -39.90 18.01
CA SER A 474 2.40 -40.45 18.62
C SER A 474 3.00 -39.48 19.63
N ALA A 475 3.08 -38.19 19.31
CA ALA A 475 3.51 -37.15 20.25
C ALA A 475 2.57 -37.06 21.47
N VAL A 476 1.26 -37.08 21.23
CA VAL A 476 0.25 -37.04 22.31
C VAL A 476 0.42 -38.22 23.26
N LYS A 477 0.67 -39.43 22.76
CA LYS A 477 0.93 -40.63 23.58
C LYS A 477 2.08 -40.40 24.57
N SER A 478 3.19 -39.80 24.13
CA SER A 478 4.31 -39.45 25.01
C SER A 478 3.93 -38.42 26.07
N LEU A 479 3.12 -37.42 25.72
CA LEU A 479 2.64 -36.41 26.67
C LEU A 479 1.69 -37.00 27.71
N LYS A 480 0.87 -38.00 27.33
CA LYS A 480 0.01 -38.76 28.25
C LYS A 480 0.83 -39.53 29.28
N LEU A 481 1.85 -40.25 28.82
CA LEU A 481 2.74 -41.04 29.68
C LEU A 481 3.47 -40.18 30.72
N LEU A 482 3.75 -38.92 30.39
CA LEU A 482 4.39 -37.96 31.28
C LEU A 482 3.38 -37.15 32.14
N GLY A 483 2.07 -37.34 31.96
CA GLY A 483 1.04 -36.63 32.71
C GLY A 483 0.97 -35.12 32.43
N ILE A 484 1.42 -34.67 31.26
CA ILE A 484 1.47 -33.23 30.89
C ILE A 484 0.54 -32.85 29.73
N GLU A 485 -0.26 -33.79 29.23
CA GLU A 485 -1.17 -33.58 28.09
C GLU A 485 -2.11 -32.37 28.26
N ASN A 486 -2.57 -32.09 29.49
CA ASN A 486 -3.48 -30.99 29.79
C ASN A 486 -2.76 -29.68 30.18
N LYS A 487 -1.42 -29.68 30.20
CA LYS A 487 -0.59 -28.52 30.57
C LYS A 487 -0.02 -27.78 29.35
N VAL A 488 -0.03 -28.41 28.19
CA VAL A 488 0.57 -27.89 26.95
C VAL A 488 -0.41 -28.05 25.81
N THR A 489 -0.49 -27.08 24.89
CA THR A 489 -1.24 -27.28 23.65
C THR A 489 -0.33 -27.91 22.59
N VAL A 490 -0.79 -28.96 21.92
CA VAL A 490 -0.06 -29.61 20.83
C VAL A 490 -0.89 -29.60 19.55
N ILE A 491 -0.26 -29.23 18.43
CA ILE A 491 -0.88 -29.20 17.10
C ILE A 491 0.02 -29.89 16.07
N GLY A 492 -0.58 -30.55 15.09
CA GLY A 492 0.13 -31.09 13.92
C GLY A 492 -0.03 -30.18 12.71
N ILE A 493 1.01 -30.02 11.89
CA ILE A 493 0.96 -29.27 10.63
C ILE A 493 1.17 -30.20 9.42
N ALA A 494 0.25 -30.18 8.46
CA ALA A 494 0.36 -30.98 7.24
C ALA A 494 0.93 -30.19 6.04
N LYS A 495 1.83 -30.82 5.27
CA LYS A 495 2.65 -30.19 4.21
C LYS A 495 1.90 -29.58 3.01
N ARG A 496 0.67 -30.01 2.70
CA ARG A 496 -0.01 -29.59 1.45
C ARG A 496 -0.71 -28.23 1.52
N LEU A 497 -1.31 -27.89 2.65
CA LEU A 497 -2.15 -26.70 2.80
C LEU A 497 -1.95 -25.97 4.13
N GLU A 498 -0.93 -26.35 4.90
CA GLU A 498 -0.67 -25.83 6.25
C GLU A 498 -1.89 -25.97 7.17
N GLU A 499 -2.61 -27.06 6.94
CA GLU A 499 -3.71 -27.53 7.76
C GLU A 499 -3.19 -27.86 9.15
N LEU A 500 -3.80 -27.23 10.15
CA LEU A 500 -3.49 -27.45 11.56
C LEU A 500 -4.46 -28.48 12.13
N PHE A 501 -3.94 -29.52 12.78
CA PHE A 501 -4.74 -30.57 13.40
C PHE A 501 -4.57 -30.53 14.92
N TYR A 502 -5.70 -30.51 15.63
CA TYR A 502 -5.73 -30.75 17.08
C TYR A 502 -5.86 -32.25 17.39
N PRO A 503 -5.36 -32.71 18.54
CA PRO A 503 -5.57 -34.09 18.98
C PRO A 503 -7.05 -34.43 19.09
N GLY A 504 -7.48 -35.50 18.41
CA GLY A 504 -8.88 -35.96 18.43
C GLY A 504 -9.78 -35.30 17.38
N ASP A 505 -9.33 -34.25 16.70
CA ASP A 505 -10.16 -33.55 15.70
C ASP A 505 -10.16 -34.25 14.33
N SER A 506 -11.36 -34.45 13.79
CA SER A 506 -11.56 -35.03 12.45
C SER A 506 -11.22 -34.04 11.33
N TYR A 507 -11.39 -32.74 11.57
CA TYR A 507 -11.21 -31.67 10.57
C TYR A 507 -10.06 -30.73 10.94
N PRO A 508 -9.29 -30.24 9.96
CA PRO A 508 -8.24 -29.26 10.21
C PRO A 508 -8.79 -27.86 10.49
N LEU A 509 -8.03 -27.08 11.26
CA LEU A 509 -8.17 -25.64 11.39
C LEU A 509 -7.42 -24.95 10.24
N TYR A 510 -8.12 -24.06 9.53
CA TYR A 510 -7.54 -23.22 8.49
C TYR A 510 -7.28 -21.82 9.01
N LEU A 511 -6.05 -21.33 8.80
CA LEU A 511 -5.70 -19.93 9.02
C LEU A 511 -5.72 -19.15 7.70
N ASP A 512 -6.04 -17.85 7.77
CA ASP A 512 -5.89 -16.97 6.61
C ASP A 512 -4.42 -16.99 6.14
N LYS A 513 -4.20 -17.15 4.84
CA LYS A 513 -2.87 -17.13 4.20
C LYS A 513 -2.09 -15.84 4.47
N LYS A 514 -2.77 -14.76 4.85
CA LYS A 514 -2.18 -13.46 5.20
C LYS A 514 -1.97 -13.29 6.70
N SER A 515 -2.46 -14.21 7.55
CA SER A 515 -2.31 -14.14 9.01
C SER A 515 -0.84 -14.16 9.41
N GLU A 516 -0.50 -13.38 10.44
CA GLU A 516 0.82 -13.39 11.04
C GLU A 516 1.09 -14.69 11.81
N THR A 517 0.06 -15.30 12.40
CA THR A 517 0.14 -16.60 13.06
C THR A 517 0.68 -17.66 12.10
N LEU A 518 0.12 -17.73 10.89
CA LEU A 518 0.57 -18.69 9.88
C LEU A 518 2.03 -18.47 9.48
N LYS A 519 2.45 -17.21 9.32
CA LYS A 519 3.85 -16.88 8.99
C LYS A 519 4.83 -17.30 10.08
N VAL A 520 4.46 -17.16 11.35
CA VAL A 520 5.31 -17.62 12.48
C VAL A 520 5.41 -19.14 12.48
N ILE A 521 4.30 -19.85 12.28
CA ILE A 521 4.28 -21.33 12.20
C ILE A 521 5.11 -21.82 11.01
N GLN A 522 4.95 -21.21 9.83
CA GLN A 522 5.77 -21.47 8.64
C GLN A 522 7.26 -21.30 8.94
N GLN A 523 7.63 -20.18 9.56
CA GLN A 523 9.01 -19.90 9.91
C GLN A 523 9.57 -20.96 10.88
N LEU A 524 8.77 -21.40 11.87
CA LEU A 524 9.14 -22.48 12.80
C LEU A 524 9.40 -23.79 12.07
N ARG A 525 8.49 -24.18 11.18
CA ARG A 525 8.58 -25.41 10.38
C ARG A 525 9.77 -25.39 9.43
N ASP A 526 9.94 -24.30 8.69
CA ASP A 526 11.02 -24.16 7.71
C ASP A 526 12.39 -24.15 8.42
N GLU A 527 12.46 -23.55 9.60
CA GLU A 527 13.65 -23.56 10.44
C GLU A 527 13.93 -24.95 11.04
N ALA A 528 12.89 -25.70 11.43
CA ALA A 528 12.99 -27.09 11.89
C ALA A 528 13.53 -28.00 10.78
N HIS A 529 12.92 -27.94 9.59
CA HIS A 529 13.41 -28.64 8.39
C HIS A 529 14.86 -28.26 8.06
N ARG A 530 15.18 -26.95 8.03
CA ARG A 530 16.54 -26.47 7.75
C ARG A 530 17.54 -27.05 8.75
N PHE A 531 17.17 -27.08 10.03
CA PHE A 531 18.01 -27.58 11.11
C PHE A 531 18.21 -29.11 11.03
N GLY A 532 17.17 -29.87 10.68
CA GLY A 532 17.26 -31.31 10.40
C GLY A 532 18.15 -31.62 9.20
N ILE A 533 17.90 -30.98 8.05
CA ILE A 533 18.68 -31.19 6.82
C ILE A 533 20.16 -30.84 7.01
N THR A 534 20.47 -29.74 7.70
CA THR A 534 21.86 -29.31 7.95
C THR A 534 22.63 -30.37 8.76
N PHE A 535 21.96 -31.04 9.71
CA PHE A 535 22.57 -32.10 10.50
C PHE A 535 22.85 -33.35 9.67
N HIS A 536 21.89 -33.78 8.85
CA HIS A 536 22.10 -34.91 7.94
C HIS A 536 23.20 -34.65 6.93
N ARG A 537 23.30 -33.43 6.38
CA ARG A 537 24.40 -33.06 5.48
C ARG A 537 25.75 -33.21 6.16
N LYS A 538 25.92 -32.68 7.39
CA LYS A 538 27.17 -32.84 8.16
C LYS A 538 27.50 -34.31 8.44
N LYS A 539 26.50 -35.11 8.80
CA LYS A 539 26.68 -36.55 9.08
C LYS A 539 27.01 -37.35 7.82
N ARG A 540 26.40 -37.00 6.68
CA ARG A 540 26.71 -37.57 5.36
C ARG A 540 28.13 -37.26 4.95
N ASP A 541 28.52 -35.99 5.03
CA ASP A 541 29.88 -35.57 4.69
C ASP A 541 30.86 -36.35 5.58
N GLN A 542 30.67 -36.45 6.89
CA GLN A 542 31.55 -37.27 7.74
C GLN A 542 31.54 -38.79 7.41
N GLY A 543 30.39 -39.37 7.07
CA GLY A 543 30.26 -40.80 6.77
C GLY A 543 30.82 -41.22 5.42
N THR A 544 30.54 -40.45 4.36
CA THR A 544 31.06 -40.70 3.00
C THR A 544 32.58 -40.54 2.96
N LEU A 545 33.09 -39.49 3.60
CA LEU A 545 34.52 -39.21 3.66
C LEU A 545 35.30 -40.28 4.44
N LYS A 546 34.66 -40.93 5.43
CA LYS A 546 35.25 -42.05 6.17
C LYS A 546 35.40 -43.29 5.29
N THR A 547 34.38 -43.64 4.51
CA THR A 547 34.44 -44.77 3.57
C THR A 547 35.43 -44.55 2.43
N GLU A 548 35.57 -43.33 1.93
CA GLU A 548 36.52 -42.99 0.85
C GLU A 548 37.98 -43.14 1.30
N LEU A 549 38.32 -42.63 2.50
CA LEU A 549 39.66 -42.78 3.07
C LEU A 549 40.00 -44.23 3.47
N GLU A 550 38.99 -45.02 3.86
CA GLU A 550 39.16 -46.45 4.18
C GLU A 550 39.38 -47.34 2.94
N GLN A 551 39.11 -46.84 1.73
CA GLN A 551 39.37 -47.56 0.47
C GLN A 551 40.82 -47.42 -0.02
N ILE A 552 41.61 -46.50 0.55
CA ILE A 552 43.02 -46.30 0.20
C ILE A 552 43.84 -47.43 0.82
N GLU A 553 44.49 -48.23 -0.01
CA GLU A 553 45.31 -49.36 0.41
C GLU A 553 46.47 -48.86 1.32
N GLY A 554 46.47 -49.29 2.59
CA GLY A 554 47.42 -48.83 3.62
C GLY A 554 46.89 -47.75 4.59
N ILE A 555 45.67 -47.25 4.39
CA ILE A 555 44.95 -46.38 5.34
C ILE A 555 43.78 -47.16 5.95
N GLY A 556 44.00 -47.70 7.16
CA GLY A 556 42.96 -48.39 7.92
C GLY A 556 41.99 -47.43 8.63
N LYS A 557 40.89 -47.99 9.16
CA LYS A 557 39.82 -47.26 9.87
C LYS A 557 40.32 -46.29 10.94
N THR A 558 41.31 -46.71 11.72
CA THR A 558 41.90 -45.90 12.81
C THR A 558 42.67 -44.68 12.29
N THR A 559 43.28 -44.79 11.12
CA THR A 559 44.03 -43.71 10.47
C THR A 559 43.09 -42.74 9.76
N ALA A 560 42.04 -43.26 9.09
CA ALA A 560 40.97 -42.45 8.50
C ALA A 560 40.24 -41.59 9.54
N ASP A 561 39.96 -42.16 10.72
CA ASP A 561 39.35 -41.42 11.83
C ASP A 561 40.26 -40.31 12.38
N LYS A 562 41.57 -40.55 12.49
CA LYS A 562 42.54 -39.53 12.92
C LYS A 562 42.61 -38.37 11.91
N LEU A 563 42.66 -38.68 10.62
CA LEU A 563 42.66 -37.68 9.55
C LEU A 563 41.39 -36.82 9.57
N LEU A 564 40.22 -37.44 9.68
CA LEU A 564 38.95 -36.69 9.72
C LEU A 564 38.77 -35.90 11.00
N THR A 565 39.29 -36.36 12.12
CA THR A 565 39.25 -35.62 13.39
C THR A 565 40.14 -34.37 13.32
N HIS A 566 41.32 -34.50 12.70
CA HIS A 566 42.28 -33.40 12.60
C HIS A 566 41.89 -32.38 11.51
N PHE A 567 41.61 -32.83 10.28
CA PHE A 567 41.38 -31.97 9.12
C PHE A 567 39.90 -31.64 8.86
N LYS A 568 38.96 -32.34 9.52
CA LYS A 568 37.50 -32.13 9.48
C LYS A 568 36.79 -32.40 8.15
N SER A 569 37.48 -32.40 7.00
CA SER A 569 36.91 -32.77 5.70
C SER A 569 37.99 -33.27 4.71
N VAL A 570 37.63 -34.11 3.74
CA VAL A 570 38.57 -34.62 2.72
C VAL A 570 39.07 -33.54 1.78
N LYS A 571 38.25 -32.52 1.49
CA LYS A 571 38.73 -31.34 0.75
C LYS A 571 39.94 -30.70 1.44
N LYS A 572 39.89 -30.55 2.77
CA LYS A 572 41.02 -30.02 3.55
C LYS A 572 42.19 -30.98 3.61
N ILE A 573 41.96 -32.29 3.56
CA ILE A 573 43.01 -33.31 3.47
C ILE A 573 43.71 -33.25 2.10
N LYS A 574 42.95 -33.04 1.01
CA LYS A 574 43.48 -32.90 -0.36
C LYS A 574 44.28 -31.60 -0.56
N GLU A 575 43.88 -30.53 0.13
CA GLU A 575 44.56 -29.22 0.10
C GLU A 575 45.70 -29.10 1.13
N ALA A 576 45.84 -30.06 2.06
CA ALA A 576 46.85 -30.02 3.10
C ALA A 576 48.26 -30.23 2.55
N THR A 577 49.22 -29.50 3.11
CA THR A 577 50.63 -29.63 2.72
C THR A 577 51.26 -30.90 3.28
N GLU A 578 52.34 -31.38 2.67
CA GLU A 578 53.06 -32.58 3.12
C GLU A 578 53.51 -32.48 4.59
N LYS A 579 53.86 -31.26 5.04
CA LYS A 579 54.22 -30.97 6.43
C LYS A 579 53.05 -31.15 7.40
N GLU A 580 51.85 -30.70 7.02
CA GLU A 580 50.64 -30.84 7.83
C GLU A 580 50.16 -32.30 7.85
N LEU A 581 50.23 -33.00 6.71
CA LEU A 581 49.88 -34.43 6.65
C LEU A 581 50.85 -35.29 7.48
N ALA A 582 52.12 -34.91 7.58
CA ALA A 582 53.13 -35.59 8.39
C ALA A 582 52.91 -35.49 9.91
N GLU A 583 52.04 -34.59 10.38
CA GLU A 583 51.64 -34.54 11.80
C GLU A 583 50.75 -35.72 12.18
N VAL A 584 50.06 -36.33 11.21
CA VAL A 584 49.06 -37.40 11.44
C VAL A 584 49.46 -38.71 10.75
N LEU A 585 50.22 -38.66 9.65
CA LEU A 585 50.59 -39.80 8.81
C LEU A 585 52.09 -40.02 8.72
N ASN A 586 52.51 -41.25 8.45
CA ASN A 586 53.90 -41.56 8.11
C ASN A 586 54.18 -41.31 6.60
N LYS A 587 55.46 -41.18 6.24
CA LYS A 587 55.89 -40.88 4.85
C LYS A 587 55.30 -41.83 3.79
N LYS A 588 55.15 -43.13 4.11
CA LYS A 588 54.54 -44.11 3.18
C LYS A 588 53.06 -43.84 2.97
N GLN A 589 52.32 -43.52 4.03
CA GLN A 589 50.88 -43.21 3.95
C GLN A 589 50.61 -41.89 3.24
N ILE A 590 51.47 -40.89 3.39
CA ILE A 590 51.35 -39.59 2.69
C ILE A 590 51.47 -39.79 1.18
N ILE A 591 52.47 -40.56 0.73
CA ILE A 591 52.69 -40.86 -0.70
C ILE A 591 51.48 -41.59 -1.28
N MET A 592 50.92 -42.57 -0.57
CA MET A 592 49.73 -43.31 -1.03
C MET A 592 48.48 -42.43 -1.10
N LEU A 593 48.28 -41.57 -0.09
CA LEU A 593 47.15 -40.64 -0.04
C LEU A 593 47.22 -39.61 -1.18
N GLN A 594 48.42 -39.07 -1.45
CA GLN A 594 48.65 -38.16 -2.57
C GLN A 594 48.49 -38.85 -3.92
N ALA A 595 48.98 -40.08 -4.06
CA ALA A 595 48.82 -40.87 -5.28
C ALA A 595 47.34 -41.15 -5.60
N TYR A 596 46.55 -41.51 -4.59
CA TYR A 596 45.10 -41.73 -4.73
C TYR A 596 44.37 -40.46 -5.20
N PHE A 597 44.61 -39.31 -4.56
CA PHE A 597 43.96 -38.05 -4.94
C PHE A 597 44.50 -37.40 -6.22
N SER A 598 45.58 -37.94 -6.80
CA SER A 598 46.16 -37.50 -8.09
C SER A 598 45.68 -38.35 -9.27
N GLN A 599 45.02 -39.50 -9.01
CA GLN A 599 44.43 -40.36 -10.04
C GLN A 599 42.96 -40.03 -10.36
N GLU A 600 42.31 -39.21 -9.52
CA GLU A 600 41.04 -38.50 -9.79
C GLU A 600 41.28 -37.06 -10.23
#